data_AF-A0AA88VCF4-F1
#
_entry.id   AF-A0AA88VCF4-F1
#
_cell.length_a   1.000
_cell.length_b   1.000
_cell.length_c   1.000
_cell.angle_alpha   90.00
_cell.angle_beta   90.00
_cell.angle_gamma   90.00
#
_symmetry.space_group_name_H-M   'P 1'
#
loop_
_entity.id
_entity.type
_entity.pdbx_description
1 polymer ?
#
loop_
_entity_poly.entity_id
_entity_poly.type
_entity_poly.pdbx_seq_one_letter_code
_entity_poly.pdbx_strand_id
1 'polypeptide(L)'
;VGCKTLQKKRKPEWLDSLLSSKFFGSCLDHSDLRKNEKNVFCIDCNLSFCKHCVISSTVHCLHRRLQICRYVYHDVVRLQDIQKHLDCSKVQTYKINGEKAVHLNPRPQCGDAKPSKTKGGAICEACKRHIQDFPNRFCSIACKVLISTVNFQYLIC
;
A
#
# COMPACT_ATOMS: atom_id res chain seq x y z
N VAL A 1 -26.05 29.71 13.62
CA VAL A 1 -25.12 29.71 12.47
C VAL A 1 -23.96 28.78 12.82
N GLY A 2 -23.96 27.55 12.30
CA GLY A 2 -22.90 26.57 12.57
C GLY A 2 -21.90 26.54 11.42
N CYS A 3 -20.73 27.14 11.61
CA CYS A 3 -19.64 27.10 10.64
C CYS A 3 -19.11 25.66 10.54
N LYS A 4 -19.49 24.94 9.48
CA LYS A 4 -18.95 23.63 9.17
C LYS A 4 -17.53 23.82 8.63
N THR A 5 -16.53 23.63 9.49
CA THR A 5 -15.12 23.59 9.09
C THR A 5 -14.93 22.48 8.05
N LEU A 6 -14.68 22.86 6.79
CA LEU A 6 -14.23 21.96 5.74
C LEU A 6 -12.87 21.38 6.15
N GLN A 7 -12.89 20.24 6.82
CA GLN A 7 -11.70 19.46 7.13
C GLN A 7 -11.05 19.04 5.80
N LYS A 8 -10.01 19.76 5.37
CA LYS A 8 -9.08 19.28 4.33
C LYS A 8 -8.59 17.91 4.80
N LYS A 9 -9.04 16.83 4.15
CA LYS A 9 -8.52 15.47 4.41
C LYS A 9 -7.04 15.45 3.98
N ARG A 10 -6.16 15.87 4.89
CA ARG A 10 -4.71 15.72 4.71
C ARG A 10 -4.41 14.22 4.59
N LYS A 11 -3.53 13.88 3.65
CA LYS A 11 -3.01 12.52 3.52
C LYS A 11 -2.43 12.09 4.88
N PRO A 12 -2.76 10.91 5.42
CA PRO A 12 -2.18 10.46 6.67
C PRO A 12 -0.66 10.28 6.53
N GLU A 13 0.11 10.80 7.49
CA GLU A 13 1.58 10.71 7.46
C GLU A 13 2.09 9.26 7.35
N TRP A 14 1.36 8.31 7.95
CA TRP A 14 1.70 6.89 7.88
C TRP A 14 1.72 6.34 6.46
N LEU A 15 0.95 6.94 5.55
CA LEU A 15 0.84 6.47 4.19
C LEU A 15 2.05 6.83 3.35
N ASP A 16 2.67 7.99 3.60
CA ASP A 16 3.93 8.37 2.95
C ASP A 16 5.07 7.44 3.35
N SER A 17 5.19 7.15 4.65
CA SER A 17 6.24 6.22 5.10
C SER A 17 5.97 4.79 4.70
N LEU A 18 4.71 4.33 4.68
CA LEU A 18 4.39 2.98 4.17
C LEU A 18 4.86 2.82 2.72
N LEU A 19 4.61 3.82 1.86
CA LEU A 19 4.93 3.75 0.44
C LEU A 19 6.42 3.95 0.15
N SER A 20 7.16 4.64 1.02
CA SER A 20 8.61 4.87 0.89
C SER A 20 9.46 3.85 1.66
N SER A 21 8.87 3.07 2.56
CA SER A 21 9.56 2.05 3.35
C SER A 21 10.15 0.95 2.48
N LYS A 22 11.37 0.53 2.82
CA LYS A 22 12.00 -0.69 2.29
C LYS A 22 11.70 -1.85 3.22
N PHE A 23 10.95 -2.83 2.75
CA PHE A 23 10.61 -4.02 3.51
C PHE A 23 11.60 -5.17 3.26
N PHE A 24 11.56 -6.17 4.14
CA PHE A 24 12.34 -7.41 4.07
C PHE A 24 13.87 -7.22 4.22
N GLY A 25 14.32 -6.05 4.68
CA GLY A 25 15.67 -5.91 5.20
C GLY A 25 15.81 -6.62 6.55
N SER A 26 17.03 -7.04 6.90
CA SER A 26 17.31 -7.66 8.19
C SER A 26 17.11 -6.68 9.35
N CYS A 27 16.53 -7.14 10.45
CA CYS A 27 16.50 -6.40 11.70
C CYS A 27 17.87 -6.48 12.38
N LEU A 28 18.43 -5.32 12.73
CA LEU A 28 19.72 -5.23 13.42
C LEU A 28 19.62 -5.71 14.88
N ASP A 29 18.54 -5.35 15.57
CA ASP A 29 18.33 -5.72 16.98
C ASP A 29 18.09 -7.22 17.18
N HIS A 30 17.74 -7.95 16.11
CA HIS A 30 17.45 -9.37 16.12
C HIS A 30 18.19 -10.09 14.99
N SER A 31 19.44 -9.70 14.72
CA SER A 31 20.28 -10.28 13.64
C SER A 31 20.41 -11.79 13.77
N ASP A 32 20.47 -12.30 15.00
CA ASP A 32 20.79 -13.70 15.29
C ASP A 32 19.55 -14.61 15.28
N LEU A 33 18.35 -14.02 15.18
CA LEU A 33 17.11 -14.76 15.18
C LEU A 33 16.64 -15.06 13.76
N ARG A 34 16.16 -16.29 13.54
CA ARG A 34 15.49 -16.63 12.27
C ARG A 34 14.22 -15.80 12.07
N LYS A 35 13.89 -15.52 10.80
CA LYS A 35 12.71 -14.73 10.39
C LYS A 35 12.72 -13.32 11.02
N ASN A 36 13.86 -12.64 10.95
CA ASN A 36 14.09 -11.28 11.44
C ASN A 36 13.89 -10.20 10.36
N GLU A 37 13.29 -10.55 9.23
CA GLU A 37 12.98 -9.62 8.15
C GLU A 37 11.98 -8.55 8.62
N LYS A 38 12.24 -7.28 8.28
CA LYS A 38 11.34 -6.16 8.54
C LYS A 38 10.15 -6.19 7.59
N ASN A 39 9.14 -6.99 7.90
CA ASN A 39 7.95 -7.19 7.08
C ASN A 39 6.64 -6.78 7.77
N VAL A 40 6.70 -6.13 8.93
CA VAL A 40 5.55 -5.53 9.61
C VAL A 40 5.68 -4.02 9.54
N PHE A 41 4.64 -3.31 9.14
CA PHE A 41 4.56 -1.85 9.22
C PHE A 41 3.63 -1.45 10.35
N CYS A 42 4.09 -0.62 11.29
CA CYS A 42 3.25 -0.06 12.35
C CYS A 42 2.71 1.30 11.91
N ILE A 43 1.38 1.42 11.85
CA ILE A 43 0.69 2.65 11.45
C ILE A 43 0.90 3.75 12.49
N ASP A 44 0.90 3.39 13.78
CA ASP A 44 0.97 4.37 14.87
C ASP A 44 2.40 4.90 15.08
N CYS A 45 3.41 4.06 14.83
CA CYS A 45 4.82 4.45 14.94
C CYS A 45 5.45 4.91 13.64
N ASN A 46 4.75 4.72 12.52
CA ASN A 46 5.25 5.10 11.21
C ASN A 46 6.56 4.39 10.79
N LEU A 47 6.77 3.16 11.26
CA LEU A 47 8.04 2.43 11.15
C LEU A 47 7.83 0.96 10.78
N SER A 48 8.85 0.36 10.16
CA SER A 48 8.89 -1.06 9.83
C SER A 48 9.68 -1.87 10.85
N PHE A 49 9.15 -3.04 11.19
CA PHE A 49 9.62 -3.92 12.24
C PHE A 49 9.66 -5.38 11.76
N CYS A 50 10.50 -6.19 12.40
CA CYS A 50 10.38 -7.64 12.28
C CYS A 50 9.37 -8.16 13.32
N LYS A 51 8.93 -9.41 13.17
CA LYS A 51 8.00 -10.04 14.13
C LYS A 51 8.51 -10.03 15.57
N HIS A 52 9.84 -10.07 15.78
CA HIS A 52 10.44 -10.12 17.11
C HIS A 52 10.35 -8.77 17.81
N CYS A 53 10.63 -7.66 17.12
CA CYS A 53 10.41 -6.29 17.64
C CYS A 53 8.96 -6.07 18.11
N VAL A 54 8.01 -6.70 17.42
CA VAL A 54 6.59 -6.59 17.74
C VAL A 54 6.23 -7.37 19.00
N ILE A 55 6.91 -8.49 19.26
CA ILE A 55 6.70 -9.34 20.45
C ILE A 55 7.45 -8.78 21.65
N SER A 56 8.67 -8.27 21.46
CA SER A 56 9.51 -7.75 22.53
C SER A 56 9.04 -6.39 23.07
N SER A 57 8.29 -5.62 22.28
CA SER A 57 7.70 -4.36 22.72
C SER A 57 6.25 -4.53 23.14
N THR A 58 5.99 -4.35 24.44
CA THR A 58 4.62 -4.34 25.02
C THR A 58 3.73 -3.24 24.43
N VAL A 59 4.32 -2.18 23.88
CA VAL A 59 3.59 -1.08 23.24
C VAL A 59 3.14 -1.50 21.83
N HIS A 60 4.03 -2.12 21.03
CA HIS A 60 3.72 -2.50 19.66
C HIS A 60 2.69 -3.64 19.54
N CYS A 61 2.43 -4.37 20.61
CA CYS A 61 1.39 -5.41 20.60
C CYS A 61 -0.03 -4.84 20.48
N LEU A 62 -0.24 -3.60 20.94
CA LEU A 62 -1.53 -2.88 20.88
C LEU A 62 -1.68 -1.98 19.64
N HIS A 63 -0.59 -1.74 18.92
CA HIS A 63 -0.60 -0.85 17.77
C HIS A 63 -1.27 -1.47 16.54
N ARG A 64 -1.82 -0.60 15.70
CA ARG A 64 -2.33 -0.91 14.37
C ARG A 64 -1.16 -1.23 13.46
N ARG A 65 -1.23 -2.39 12.80
CA ARG A 65 -0.12 -2.97 12.03
C ARG A 65 -0.61 -3.54 10.71
N LEU A 66 0.25 -3.48 9.70
CA LEU A 66 0.06 -4.11 8.41
C LEU A 66 1.16 -5.16 8.21
N GLN A 67 0.74 -6.38 7.90
CA GLN A 67 1.67 -7.41 7.45
C GLN A 67 1.96 -7.19 5.97
N ILE A 68 3.23 -6.95 5.64
CA ILE A 68 3.70 -6.85 4.27
C ILE A 68 4.13 -8.22 3.79
N CYS A 69 3.72 -8.57 2.58
CA CYS A 69 4.07 -9.81 1.91
C CYS A 69 4.74 -9.49 0.56
N ARG A 70 5.40 -10.49 -0.04
CA ARG A 70 5.93 -10.40 -1.40
C ARG A 70 5.04 -11.18 -2.37
N TYR A 71 4.64 -10.52 -3.45
CA TYR A 71 4.00 -11.16 -4.59
C TYR A 71 4.74 -10.78 -5.86
N VAL A 72 5.31 -11.78 -6.54
CA VAL A 72 6.12 -11.59 -7.76
C VAL A 72 7.14 -10.45 -7.54
N TYR A 73 7.94 -10.58 -6.49
CA TYR A 73 9.00 -9.62 -6.11
C TYR A 73 8.54 -8.22 -5.69
N HIS A 74 7.23 -7.99 -5.53
CA HIS A 74 6.69 -6.69 -5.13
C HIS A 74 5.97 -6.74 -3.79
N ASP A 75 6.10 -5.63 -3.06
CA ASP A 75 5.46 -5.46 -1.76
C ASP A 75 3.95 -5.31 -1.93
N VAL A 76 3.24 -6.17 -1.21
CA VAL A 76 1.78 -6.24 -1.17
C VAL A 76 1.31 -6.29 0.27
N VAL A 77 0.09 -5.84 0.48
CA VAL A 77 -0.61 -5.95 1.76
C VAL A 77 -1.96 -6.60 1.54
N ARG A 78 -2.37 -7.44 2.48
CA ARG A 78 -3.69 -8.08 2.43
C ARG A 78 -4.77 -7.02 2.46
N LEU A 79 -5.73 -7.14 1.56
CA LEU A 79 -6.83 -6.19 1.43
C LEU A 79 -7.59 -6.05 2.76
N GLN A 80 -7.81 -7.18 3.44
CA GLN A 80 -8.55 -7.22 4.70
C GLN A 80 -7.92 -6.40 5.82
N ASP A 81 -6.61 -6.21 5.79
CA ASP A 81 -5.88 -5.48 6.83
C ASP A 81 -5.84 -3.99 6.51
N ILE A 82 -5.49 -3.64 5.27
CA ILE A 82 -5.37 -2.22 4.90
C ILE A 82 -6.72 -1.52 4.72
N GLN A 83 -7.78 -2.24 4.32
CA GLN A 83 -9.10 -1.62 4.10
C GLN A 83 -9.73 -1.04 5.39
N LYS A 84 -9.24 -1.46 6.56
CA LYS A 84 -9.61 -0.91 7.88
C LYS A 84 -9.09 0.52 8.09
N HIS A 85 -8.10 0.93 7.30
CA HIS A 85 -7.36 2.18 7.48
C HIS A 85 -7.35 3.07 6.24
N LEU A 86 -7.60 2.50 5.06
CA LEU A 86 -7.58 3.19 3.78
C LEU A 86 -8.68 2.67 2.86
N ASP A 87 -9.35 3.56 2.13
CA ASP A 87 -10.24 3.13 1.05
C ASP A 87 -9.42 2.51 -0.10
N CYS A 88 -9.53 1.20 -0.26
CA CYS A 88 -8.91 0.44 -1.35
C CYS A 88 -9.85 0.20 -2.54
N SER A 89 -11.01 0.85 -2.59
CA SER A 89 -11.93 0.75 -3.73
C SER A 89 -11.23 1.15 -5.04
N LYS A 90 -11.56 0.43 -6.12
CA LYS A 90 -11.02 0.64 -7.48
C LYS A 90 -9.49 0.44 -7.60
N VAL A 91 -8.83 -0.09 -6.56
CA VAL A 91 -7.45 -0.57 -6.66
C VAL A 91 -7.48 -2.04 -7.07
N GLN A 92 -6.72 -2.39 -8.09
CA GLN A 92 -6.62 -3.78 -8.55
C GLN A 92 -6.13 -4.70 -7.43
N THR A 93 -6.88 -5.78 -7.21
CA THR A 93 -6.57 -6.82 -6.21
C THR A 93 -6.04 -8.07 -6.89
N TYR A 94 -5.12 -8.76 -6.21
CA TYR A 94 -4.56 -10.04 -6.62
C TYR A 94 -4.91 -11.10 -5.59
N LYS A 95 -5.02 -12.36 -6.01
CA LYS A 95 -5.18 -13.48 -5.08
C LYS A 95 -3.81 -14.04 -4.70
N ILE A 96 -3.53 -14.11 -3.40
CA ILE A 96 -2.32 -14.69 -2.81
C ILE A 96 -2.77 -15.71 -1.78
N ASN A 97 -2.46 -17.00 -2.02
CA ASN A 97 -2.88 -18.09 -1.14
C ASN A 97 -4.40 -18.07 -0.81
N GLY A 98 -5.22 -17.73 -1.81
CA GLY A 98 -6.68 -17.62 -1.66
C GLY A 98 -7.18 -16.28 -1.11
N GLU A 99 -6.33 -15.46 -0.50
CA GLU A 99 -6.70 -14.15 0.05
C GLU A 99 -6.46 -13.01 -0.95
N LYS A 100 -7.26 -11.93 -0.86
CA LYS A 100 -7.07 -10.73 -1.69
C LYS A 100 -5.95 -9.86 -1.12
N ALA A 101 -5.09 -9.35 -1.98
CA ALA A 101 -4.03 -8.41 -1.66
C ALA A 101 -3.91 -7.30 -2.70
N VAL A 102 -3.31 -6.18 -2.33
CA VAL A 102 -3.09 -5.01 -3.18
C VAL A 102 -1.61 -4.64 -3.18
N HIS A 103 -1.10 -4.16 -4.31
CA HIS A 103 0.25 -3.62 -4.39
C HIS A 103 0.36 -2.28 -3.69
N LEU A 104 1.44 -2.08 -2.93
CA LEU A 104 1.77 -0.78 -2.34
C LEU A 104 2.15 0.22 -3.44
N ASN A 105 3.11 -0.16 -4.28
CA ASN A 105 3.71 0.70 -5.31
C ASN A 105 3.44 0.19 -6.74
N PRO A 106 3.47 1.06 -7.76
CA PRO A 106 3.36 0.63 -9.14
C PRO A 106 4.51 -0.29 -9.51
N ARG A 107 4.19 -1.39 -10.21
CA ARG A 107 5.22 -2.28 -10.76
C ARG A 107 5.93 -1.62 -11.95
N PRO A 108 7.26 -1.78 -12.11
CA PRO A 108 7.98 -1.33 -13.29
C PRO A 108 7.31 -1.86 -14.56
N GLN A 109 7.03 -0.98 -15.53
CA GLN A 109 6.58 -1.44 -16.83
C GLN A 109 7.79 -2.10 -17.50
N CYS A 110 7.66 -3.39 -17.82
CA CYS A 110 8.67 -4.04 -18.68
C CYS A 110 8.49 -3.43 -20.07
N GLY A 111 9.49 -2.69 -20.56
CA GLY A 111 9.42 -1.89 -21.79
C GLY A 111 9.00 -2.68 -23.03
N ASP A 112 9.16 -4.01 -23.01
CA ASP A 112 8.93 -4.89 -24.15
C ASP A 112 7.68 -5.77 -24.02
N ALA A 113 6.88 -5.59 -22.95
CA ALA A 113 5.62 -6.30 -22.83
C ALA A 113 4.62 -5.73 -23.82
N LYS A 114 4.55 -6.36 -25.01
CA LYS A 114 3.44 -6.19 -25.98
C LYS A 114 2.15 -6.01 -25.19
N PRO A 115 1.34 -4.97 -25.45
CA PRO A 115 0.10 -4.76 -24.73
C PRO A 115 -0.68 -6.07 -24.83
N SER A 116 -0.84 -6.75 -23.68
CA SER A 116 -1.67 -7.94 -23.62
C SER A 116 -3.03 -7.48 -24.14
N LYS A 117 -3.38 -7.93 -25.35
CA LYS A 117 -4.63 -7.61 -26.04
C LYS A 117 -5.78 -8.31 -25.31
N THR A 118 -5.95 -8.04 -24.03
CA THR A 118 -7.15 -8.41 -23.30
C THR A 118 -8.15 -7.33 -23.65
N LYS A 119 -8.98 -7.61 -24.67
CA LYS A 119 -10.11 -6.77 -25.08
C LYS A 119 -10.92 -6.41 -23.83
N GLY A 120 -10.91 -5.15 -23.42
CA GLY A 120 -11.64 -4.64 -22.24
C GLY A 120 -10.80 -4.28 -21.00
N GLY A 121 -9.47 -4.41 -21.05
CA GLY A 121 -8.60 -3.96 -19.95
C GLY A 121 -8.61 -2.44 -19.80
N ALA A 122 -8.88 -1.95 -18.58
CA ALA A 122 -8.74 -0.52 -18.27
C ALA A 122 -7.25 -0.15 -18.12
N ILE A 123 -6.95 1.14 -18.11
CA ILE A 123 -5.61 1.68 -17.91
C ILE A 123 -5.57 2.40 -16.56
N CYS A 124 -4.50 2.19 -15.79
CA CYS A 124 -4.28 2.90 -14.53
C CYS A 124 -4.24 4.41 -14.77
N GLU A 125 -5.06 5.17 -14.05
CA GLU A 125 -5.18 6.62 -14.24
C GLU A 125 -3.85 7.36 -13.97
N ALA A 126 -3.03 6.83 -13.05
CA ALA A 126 -1.77 7.42 -12.62
C ALA A 126 -0.55 7.04 -13.48
N CYS A 127 -0.27 5.74 -13.62
CA CYS A 127 0.97 5.26 -14.27
C CYS A 127 0.75 4.67 -15.66
N LYS A 128 -0.49 4.77 -16.19
CA LYS A 128 -0.89 4.29 -17.51
C LYS A 128 -0.63 2.79 -17.79
N ARG A 129 -0.44 1.98 -16.75
CA ARG A 129 -0.31 0.52 -16.88
C ARG A 129 -1.67 -0.13 -17.10
N HIS A 130 -1.73 -1.17 -17.93
CA HIS A 130 -2.91 -2.04 -18.07
C HIS A 130 -3.31 -2.66 -16.73
N ILE A 131 -4.61 -2.64 -16.44
CA ILE A 131 -5.24 -3.26 -15.27
C ILE A 131 -6.28 -4.28 -15.74
N GLN A 132 -6.45 -5.36 -14.98
CA GLN A 132 -7.16 -6.56 -15.46
C GLN A 132 -8.67 -6.42 -15.44
N ASP A 133 -9.25 -5.77 -14.41
CA ASP A 133 -10.69 -5.85 -14.16
C ASP A 133 -11.34 -4.48 -14.01
N PHE A 134 -12.52 -4.30 -14.62
CA PHE A 134 -13.48 -3.26 -14.25
C PHE A 134 -14.08 -3.59 -12.87
N PRO A 135 -14.35 -2.62 -11.96
CA PRO A 135 -14.26 -1.16 -12.10
C PRO A 135 -12.94 -0.56 -11.58
N ASN A 136 -11.83 -1.31 -11.65
CA ASN A 136 -10.56 -0.79 -11.15
C ASN A 136 -10.08 0.39 -12.01
N ARG A 137 -9.43 1.34 -11.34
CA ARG A 137 -8.84 2.56 -11.93
C ARG A 137 -7.36 2.71 -11.60
N PHE A 138 -6.89 1.99 -10.57
CA PHE A 138 -5.52 2.08 -10.07
C PHE A 138 -4.89 0.71 -9.95
N CYS A 139 -3.61 0.58 -10.32
CA CYS A 139 -2.88 -0.68 -10.19
C CYS A 139 -2.25 -0.90 -8.80
N SER A 140 -2.15 0.17 -7.99
CA SER A 140 -1.51 0.15 -6.67
C SER A 140 -2.07 1.27 -5.78
N ILE A 141 -1.76 1.20 -4.49
CA ILE A 141 -2.13 2.23 -3.52
C ILE A 141 -1.46 3.57 -3.84
N ALA A 142 -0.16 3.58 -4.12
CA ALA A 142 0.56 4.78 -4.50
C ALA A 142 -0.08 5.51 -5.69
N CYS A 143 -0.53 4.76 -6.71
CA CYS A 143 -1.24 5.34 -7.86
C CYS A 143 -2.56 6.04 -7.47
N LYS A 144 -3.36 5.42 -6.60
CA LYS A 144 -4.61 6.02 -6.11
C LYS A 144 -4.34 7.28 -5.30
N VAL A 145 -3.34 7.23 -4.43
CA VAL A 145 -2.96 8.33 -3.55
C VAL A 145 -2.44 9.51 -4.35
N LEU A 146 -1.58 9.27 -5.35
CA LEU A 146 -1.06 10.30 -6.25
C LEU A 146 -2.20 11.09 -6.90
N ILE A 147 -3.16 10.40 -7.52
CA ILE A 147 -4.30 11.04 -8.19
C ILE A 147 -5.23 11.73 -7.19
N SER A 148 -5.43 11.16 -6.00
CA SER A 148 -6.25 11.79 -4.96
C SER A 148 -5.65 13.13 -4.53
N THR A 149 -4.35 13.19 -4.25
CA THR A 149 -3.65 14.43 -3.88
C THR A 149 -3.67 15.46 -4.99
N VAL A 150 -3.44 15.04 -6.24
CA VAL A 150 -3.45 15.92 -7.41
C VAL A 150 -4.84 16.57 -7.61
N ASN A 151 -5.92 15.82 -7.48
CA ASN A 151 -7.28 16.37 -7.56
C ASN A 151 -7.57 17.40 -6.46
N PHE A 152 -7.03 17.22 -5.24
CA PHE A 152 -7.16 18.23 -4.19
C PHE A 152 -6.38 19.51 -4.49
N GLN A 153 -5.27 19.44 -5.23
CA GLN A 153 -4.50 20.61 -5.63
C GLN A 153 -5.22 21.43 -6.71
N TYR A 154 -5.88 20.77 -7.66
CA TYR A 154 -6.64 21.43 -8.75
C TYR A 154 -8.02 21.96 -8.33
N LEU A 155 -8.52 21.61 -7.14
CA LEU A 155 -9.76 22.16 -6.55
C LEU A 155 -9.52 23.45 -5.74
N ILE A 156 -8.28 23.96 -5.71
CA ILE A 156 -7.91 25.23 -5.05
C ILE A 156 -7.47 26.28 -6.10
N CYS A 157 -8.19 26.36 -7.23
CA CYS A 157 -8.16 27.51 -8.11
C CYS A 157 -9.50 28.22 -8.07
#